data_AF-A0A852DUA1-F1
#
_entry.id   AF-A0A852DUA1-F1
#
_cell.length_a   1.000
_cell.length_b   1.000
_cell.length_c   1.000
_cell.angle_alpha   90.00
_cell.angle_beta   90.00
_cell.angle_gamma   90.00
#
_symmetry.space_group_name_H-M   'P 1'
#
loop_
_entity.id
_entity.type
_entity.pdbx_description
1 polymer ?
#
loop_
_entity_poly.entity_id
_entity_poly.type
_entity_poly.pdbx_seq_one_letter_code
_entity_poly.pdbx_strand_id
1 'polypeptide(L)'
;VLQQQSSGSLSNDALIRRAVSLVTDSTATLLSQTTYALIEALTEYTKAVYTLVSLYKQYSNLLGKMNSEEVDAVWQVVIGARVDMTTKQQEYLRLESSWMTALRLSEMAAEAAYQSGEQQ
;
A
#
# COMPACT_ATOMS: atom_id res chain seq x y z
N VAL A 1 -40.42 13.23 -44.91
CA VAL A 1 -40.04 11.81 -44.70
C VAL A 1 -38.56 11.72 -45.06
N LEU A 2 -37.58 11.59 -44.17
CA LEU A 2 -37.50 10.98 -42.85
C LEU A 2 -36.71 11.87 -41.88
N GLN A 3 -37.27 12.13 -40.69
CA GLN A 3 -36.49 12.48 -39.51
C GLN A 3 -35.85 11.19 -39.00
N GLN A 4 -34.53 11.05 -39.17
CA GLN A 4 -33.76 10.15 -38.30
C GLN A 4 -33.54 10.90 -36.99
N GLN A 5 -34.58 10.97 -36.17
CA GLN A 5 -34.42 11.14 -34.73
C GLN A 5 -33.84 9.82 -34.21
N SER A 6 -32.53 9.64 -34.27
CA SER A 6 -31.84 8.75 -33.34
C SER A 6 -31.81 9.46 -31.99
N SER A 7 -32.97 9.45 -31.33
CA SER A 7 -33.11 9.69 -29.90
C SER A 7 -31.94 9.02 -29.19
N GLY A 8 -31.20 9.81 -28.40
CA GLY A 8 -30.01 9.42 -27.66
C GLY A 8 -30.25 8.19 -26.80
N SER A 9 -30.18 7.02 -27.41
CA SER A 9 -30.25 5.74 -26.76
C SER A 9 -28.95 5.60 -26.02
N LEU A 10 -29.02 5.73 -24.70
CA LEU A 10 -28.11 5.06 -23.77
C LEU A 10 -28.17 3.56 -24.09
N SER A 11 -27.50 3.13 -25.17
CA SER A 11 -27.33 1.72 -25.47
C SER A 11 -26.58 1.10 -24.29
N ASN A 12 -26.94 -0.13 -23.90
CA ASN A 12 -26.23 -0.87 -22.86
C ASN A 12 -24.70 -0.83 -23.11
N ASP A 13 -24.28 -0.89 -24.36
CA ASP A 13 -22.86 -0.80 -24.75
C ASP A 13 -22.21 0.53 -24.38
N ALA A 14 -22.92 1.65 -24.53
CA ALA A 14 -22.42 2.97 -24.16
C ALA A 14 -22.29 3.12 -22.64
N LEU A 15 -23.24 2.54 -21.88
CA LEU A 15 -23.18 2.48 -20.43
C LEU A 15 -22.03 1.58 -19.96
N ILE A 16 -21.82 0.43 -20.60
CA ILE A 16 -20.72 -0.50 -20.30
C ILE A 16 -19.37 0.18 -20.54
N ARG A 17 -19.15 0.81 -21.70
CA ARG A 17 -17.91 1.56 -21.98
C ARG A 17 -17.67 2.67 -20.95
N ARG A 18 -18.70 3.44 -20.60
CA ARG A 18 -18.57 4.50 -19.58
C ARG A 18 -18.22 3.93 -18.21
N ALA A 19 -18.85 2.83 -17.80
CA ALA A 19 -18.55 2.16 -16.54
C ALA A 19 -17.11 1.64 -16.51
N VAL A 20 -16.66 1.02 -17.61
CA VAL A 20 -15.29 0.52 -17.77
C VAL A 20 -14.27 1.65 -17.68
N SER A 21 -14.46 2.75 -18.43
CA SER A 21 -13.59 3.93 -18.34
C SER A 21 -13.52 4.50 -16.91
N LEU A 22 -14.65 4.63 -16.22
CA LEU A 22 -14.69 5.11 -14.83
C LEU A 22 -13.98 4.16 -13.86
N VAL A 23 -14.18 2.85 -14.03
CA VAL A 23 -13.51 1.84 -13.20
C VAL A 23 -12.01 1.91 -13.44
N THR A 24 -11.54 1.91 -14.68
CA THR A 24 -10.10 2.00 -15.03
C THR A 24 -9.44 3.23 -14.38
N ASP A 25 -10.02 4.42 -14.55
CA ASP A 25 -9.50 5.66 -13.95
C ASP A 25 -9.45 5.58 -12.41
N SER A 26 -10.51 5.06 -11.81
CA SER A 26 -10.61 4.93 -10.35
C SER A 26 -9.61 3.91 -9.80
N THR A 27 -9.42 2.77 -10.47
CA THR A 27 -8.49 1.72 -10.07
C THR A 27 -7.04 2.16 -10.26
N ALA A 28 -6.73 2.92 -11.31
CA ALA A 28 -5.40 3.51 -11.52
C ALA A 28 -5.03 4.49 -10.40
N THR A 29 -5.99 5.33 -9.98
CA THR A 29 -5.81 6.26 -8.85
C THR A 29 -5.62 5.50 -7.54
N LEU A 30 -6.49 4.53 -7.25
CA LEU A 30 -6.43 3.73 -6.04
C LEU A 30 -5.12 2.92 -5.95
N LEU A 31 -4.69 2.31 -7.06
CA LEU A 31 -3.43 1.58 -7.13
C LEU A 31 -2.23 2.50 -6.87
N SER A 32 -2.23 3.70 -7.45
CA SER A 32 -1.17 4.68 -7.22
C SER A 32 -1.09 5.12 -5.75
N GLN A 33 -2.23 5.42 -5.13
CA GLN A 33 -2.31 5.82 -3.71
C GLN A 33 -1.87 4.70 -2.77
N THR A 34 -2.39 3.49 -2.97
CA THR A 34 -2.04 2.33 -2.13
C THR A 34 -0.58 1.93 -2.31
N THR A 35 -0.01 2.07 -3.52
CA THR A 35 1.42 1.86 -3.78
C THR A 35 2.26 2.86 -2.98
N TYR A 36 1.92 4.15 -3.03
CA TYR A 36 2.65 5.18 -2.28
C TYR A 36 2.60 4.93 -0.78
N ALA A 37 1.40 4.68 -0.24
CA ALA A 37 1.21 4.39 1.18
C ALA A 37 1.99 3.15 1.63
N LEU A 38 2.03 2.09 0.81
CA LEU A 38 2.80 0.89 1.11
C LEU A 38 4.31 1.16 1.13
N ILE A 39 4.83 1.92 0.15
CA ILE A 39 6.25 2.29 0.10
C ILE A 39 6.64 3.11 1.34
N GLU A 40 5.81 4.07 1.74
CA GLU A 40 6.03 4.87 2.94
C GLU A 40 6.07 3.99 4.19
N ALA A 41 5.08 3.11 4.37
CA ALA A 41 5.02 2.21 5.52
C ALA A 41 6.20 1.22 5.59
N LEU A 42 6.62 0.66 4.44
CA LEU A 42 7.82 -0.18 4.35
C LEU A 42 9.10 0.60 4.70
N THR A 43 9.16 1.87 4.29
CA THR A 43 10.28 2.76 4.62
C THR A 43 10.35 3.01 6.12
N GLU A 44 9.23 3.31 6.77
CA GLU A 44 9.17 3.50 8.23
C GLU A 44 9.49 2.22 9.00
N TYR A 45 8.97 1.07 8.56
CA TYR A 45 9.34 -0.23 9.13
C TYR A 45 10.85 -0.49 9.01
N THR A 46 11.44 -0.21 7.84
CA THR A 46 12.88 -0.38 7.62
C THR A 46 13.69 0.52 8.55
N LYS A 47 13.30 1.78 8.75
CA LYS A 47 13.93 2.68 9.72
C LYS A 47 13.86 2.11 11.14
N ALA A 48 12.71 1.59 11.57
CA ALA A 48 12.55 0.98 12.88
C ALA A 48 13.46 -0.25 13.06
N VAL A 49 13.59 -1.09 12.04
CA VAL A 49 14.54 -2.22 12.02
C VAL A 49 15.99 -1.73 12.17
N TYR A 50 16.40 -0.71 11.41
CA TYR A 50 17.75 -0.14 11.50
C TYR A 50 18.06 0.44 12.88
N THR A 51 17.09 1.14 13.49
CA THR A 51 17.20 1.63 14.86
C THR A 51 17.43 0.47 15.82
N LEU A 52 16.61 -0.59 15.74
CA LEU A 52 16.73 -1.74 16.62
C LEU A 52 18.08 -2.47 16.45
N VAL A 53 18.54 -2.68 15.20
CA VAL A 53 19.86 -3.27 14.90
C VAL A 53 20.99 -2.41 15.49
N SER A 54 20.87 -1.09 15.39
CA SER A 54 21.88 -0.16 15.93
C SER A 54 21.93 -0.22 17.46
N LEU A 55 20.77 -0.32 18.12
CA LEU A 55 20.69 -0.51 19.58
C LEU A 55 21.37 -1.82 20.01
N TYR A 56 21.13 -2.94 19.31
CA TYR A 56 21.82 -4.20 19.61
C TYR A 56 23.33 -4.12 19.44
N LYS A 57 23.80 -3.47 18.38
CA LYS A 57 25.24 -3.26 18.16
C LYS A 57 25.85 -2.43 19.28
N GLN A 58 25.20 -1.35 19.70
CA GLN A 58 25.66 -0.52 20.81
C GLN A 58 25.68 -1.30 22.12
N TYR A 59 24.61 -2.04 22.43
CA TYR A 59 24.55 -2.90 23.60
C TYR A 59 25.71 -3.92 23.62
N SER A 60 25.97 -4.58 22.49
CA SER A 60 27.10 -5.52 22.35
C SER A 60 28.46 -4.87 22.64
N ASN A 61 28.66 -3.60 22.25
CA ASN A 61 29.90 -2.86 22.49
C ASN A 61 30.09 -2.44 23.95
N LEU A 62 28.99 -2.37 24.71
CA LEU A 62 28.93 -1.94 26.10
C LEU A 62 28.86 -3.13 27.08
N LEU A 63 28.86 -4.38 26.58
CA LEU A 63 28.90 -5.56 27.43
C LEU A 63 30.07 -5.53 28.41
N GLY A 64 29.76 -5.74 29.70
CA GLY A 64 30.73 -5.68 30.79
C GLY A 64 31.23 -4.28 31.15
N LYS A 65 30.74 -3.23 30.48
CA LYS A 65 31.10 -1.82 30.73
C LYS A 65 29.98 -1.01 31.39
N MET A 66 28.82 -1.62 31.58
CA MET A 66 27.63 -1.01 32.19
C MET A 66 27.33 -1.66 33.54
N ASN A 67 26.82 -0.86 34.48
CA ASN A 67 26.22 -1.35 35.71
C ASN A 67 24.79 -1.88 35.47
N SER A 68 24.16 -2.47 36.49
CA SER A 68 22.83 -3.09 36.34
C SER A 68 21.74 -2.08 35.94
N GLU A 69 21.78 -0.86 36.47
CA GLU A 69 20.78 0.18 36.17
C GLU A 69 20.93 0.68 34.73
N GLU A 70 22.16 0.83 34.24
CA GLU A 70 22.45 1.21 32.86
C GLU A 70 22.00 0.12 31.87
N VAL A 71 22.24 -1.16 32.21
CA VAL A 71 21.76 -2.31 31.41
C VAL A 71 20.24 -2.29 31.31
N ASP A 72 19.54 -2.11 32.44
CA ASP A 72 18.08 -2.06 32.48
C ASP A 72 17.54 -0.89 31.65
N ALA A 73 18.14 0.29 31.76
CA ALA A 73 17.75 1.47 30.97
C ALA A 73 17.88 1.22 29.46
N VAL A 74 19.01 0.66 29.00
CA VAL A 74 19.20 0.29 27.59
C VAL A 74 18.19 -0.77 27.16
N TRP A 75 17.91 -1.74 28.02
CA TRP A 75 16.95 -2.80 27.72
C TRP A 75 15.52 -2.26 27.56
N GLN A 76 15.10 -1.29 28.37
CA GLN A 76 13.81 -0.62 28.19
C GLN A 76 13.70 0.08 26.84
N VAL A 77 14.77 0.75 26.38
CA VAL A 77 14.80 1.37 25.05
C VAL A 77 14.69 0.32 23.94
N VAL A 78 15.37 -0.83 24.09
CA VAL A 78 15.27 -1.95 23.14
C VAL A 78 13.85 -2.53 23.07
N ILE A 79 13.18 -2.67 24.21
CA ILE A 79 11.78 -3.12 24.27
C ILE A 79 10.88 -2.11 23.53
N GLY A 80 11.02 -0.82 23.81
CA GLY A 80 10.27 0.23 23.10
C GLY A 80 10.48 0.20 21.59
N ALA A 81 11.73 0.06 21.15
CA ALA A 81 12.06 -0.06 19.72
C ALA A 81 11.47 -1.32 19.08
N ARG A 82 11.41 -2.45 19.80
CA ARG A 82 10.74 -3.68 19.33
C ARG A 82 9.24 -3.49 19.16
N VAL A 83 8.59 -2.82 20.12
CA VAL A 83 7.14 -2.51 20.04
C VAL A 83 6.87 -1.60 18.84
N ASP A 84 7.67 -0.55 18.64
CA ASP A 84 7.52 0.35 17.50
C ASP A 84 7.71 -0.39 16.17
N MET A 85 8.79 -1.18 16.03
CA MET A 85 9.05 -2.01 14.84
C MET A 85 7.88 -2.96 14.54
N THR A 86 7.34 -3.62 15.56
CA THR A 86 6.20 -4.54 15.41
C THR A 86 4.93 -3.80 14.97
N THR A 87 4.69 -2.60 15.50
CA THR A 87 3.56 -1.75 15.11
C THR A 87 3.68 -1.33 13.65
N LYS A 88 4.87 -0.89 13.22
CA LYS A 88 5.14 -0.56 11.80
C LYS A 88 5.02 -1.79 10.91
N GLN A 89 5.39 -2.97 11.40
CA GLN A 89 5.22 -4.22 10.68
C GLN A 89 3.74 -4.51 10.39
N GLN A 90 2.90 -4.42 11.42
CA GLN A 90 1.47 -4.64 11.29
C GLN A 90 0.83 -3.64 10.30
N GLU A 91 1.27 -2.38 10.35
CA GLU A 91 0.76 -1.35 9.44
C GLU A 91 1.15 -1.59 7.99
N TYR A 92 2.42 -1.93 7.68
CA TYR A 92 2.78 -2.22 6.29
C TYR A 92 2.04 -3.47 5.78
N LEU A 93 1.83 -4.50 6.60
CA LEU A 93 1.08 -5.71 6.20
C LEU A 93 -0.39 -5.39 5.88
N ARG A 94 -1.00 -4.48 6.66
CA ARG A 94 -2.36 -3.99 6.39
C ARG A 94 -2.43 -3.23 5.07
N LEU A 95 -1.45 -2.38 4.79
CA LEU A 95 -1.36 -1.62 3.55
C LEU A 95 -1.02 -2.52 2.35
N GLU A 96 -0.22 -3.56 2.54
CA GLU A 96 0.08 -4.56 1.52
C GLU A 96 -1.20 -5.29 1.07
N SER A 97 -2.06 -5.68 2.02
CA SER A 97 -3.37 -6.26 1.71
C SER A 97 -4.25 -5.29 0.91
N SER A 98 -4.23 -4.00 1.25
CA SER A 98 -4.98 -2.97 0.53
C SER A 98 -4.43 -2.77 -0.89
N TRP A 99 -3.12 -2.74 -1.05
CA TRP A 99 -2.42 -2.65 -2.33
C TRP A 99 -2.68 -3.87 -3.23
N MET A 100 -2.62 -5.09 -2.68
CA MET A 100 -2.95 -6.32 -3.42
C MET A 100 -4.40 -6.30 -3.93
N THR A 101 -5.32 -5.74 -3.15
CA THR A 101 -6.72 -5.58 -3.58
C THR A 101 -6.85 -4.57 -4.72
N ALA A 102 -6.19 -3.42 -4.60
CA ALA A 102 -6.16 -2.41 -5.65
C ALA A 102 -5.53 -2.95 -6.94
N LEU A 103 -4.45 -3.74 -6.85
CA LEU A 103 -3.81 -4.38 -7.99
C LEU A 103 -4.77 -5.31 -8.73
N ARG A 104 -5.46 -6.20 -8.01
CA ARG A 104 -6.45 -7.11 -8.60
C ARG A 104 -7.61 -6.38 -9.26
N LEU A 105 -8.10 -5.29 -8.64
CA LEU A 105 -9.15 -4.46 -9.25
C LEU A 105 -8.67 -3.80 -10.54
N SER A 106 -7.42 -3.31 -10.58
CA SER A 106 -6.81 -2.76 -11.80
C SER A 106 -6.63 -3.81 -12.89
N GLU A 107 -6.24 -5.05 -12.54
CA GLU A 107 -6.16 -6.16 -13.50
C GLU A 107 -7.53 -6.49 -14.09
N MET A 108 -8.57 -6.54 -13.26
CA MET A 108 -9.95 -6.73 -13.71
C MET A 108 -10.45 -5.57 -14.59
N ALA A 109 -10.10 -4.33 -14.25
CA ALA A 109 -10.44 -3.16 -15.05
C ALA A 109 -9.78 -3.19 -16.43
N ALA A 110 -8.50 -3.56 -16.49
CA ALA A 110 -7.76 -3.72 -17.73
C ALA A 110 -8.36 -4.82 -18.62
N GLU A 111 -8.75 -5.96 -18.05
CA GLU A 111 -9.43 -7.03 -18.78
C GLU A 111 -10.80 -6.56 -19.32
N ALA A 112 -11.58 -5.83 -18.52
CA ALA A 112 -12.87 -5.28 -18.95
C ALA A 112 -12.71 -4.23 -20.08
N ALA A 113 -11.68 -3.37 -20.00
CA ALA A 113 -11.31 -2.44 -21.06
C ALA A 113 -11.01 -3.16 -22.37
N TYR A 114 -10.16 -4.20 -22.30
CA TYR A 114 -9.82 -5.03 -23.45
C TYR A 114 -11.06 -5.69 -24.08
N GLN A 115 -11.93 -6.30 -23.27
CA GLN A 115 -13.15 -6.96 -23.74
C GLN A 115 -14.18 -5.99 -24.34
N SER A 116 -14.26 -4.76 -23.83
CA SER A 116 -15.18 -3.74 -24.32
C SER A 116 -14.71 -3.06 -25.62
N GLY A 117 -13.53 -3.43 -26.13
CA GLY A 117 -12.93 -2.81 -27.30
C GLY A 117 -12.48 -1.37 -27.03
N GLU A 118 -12.17 -1.04 -25.78
CA GLU A 118 -11.34 0.12 -25.44
C GLU A 118 -9.87 -0.27 -25.59
N GLN A 119 -9.42 -0.38 -26.84
CA GLN A 119 -7.99 -0.37 -27.16
C GLN A 119 -7.56 1.09 -27.31
N GLN A 120 -6.60 1.52 -26.49
CA GLN A 120 -5.74 2.66 -26.82
C GLN A 120 -4.60 2.19 -27.72
#